data_AF-A0A4R9LSA5-F1
#
_entry.id   AF-A0A4R9LSA5-F1
#
_cell.length_a   1.000
_cell.length_b   1.000
_cell.length_c   1.000
_cell.angle_alpha   90.00
_cell.angle_beta   90.00
_cell.angle_gamma   90.00
#
_symmetry.space_group_name_H-M   'P 1'
#
loop_
_entity.id
_entity.type
_entity.pdbx_description
1 polymer ?
#
loop_
_entity_poly.entity_id
_entity_poly.type
_entity_poly.pdbx_seq_one_letter_code
_entity_poly.pdbx_strand_id
1 'polypeptide(L)'
;MVVEFDAPKEYSFPESKLGLQSLDNTAKLVKSKGRANIWKTNINSLSADALKLLDQTQSPKIRYSPVFRSKKNGFIMALPGNIVIEFLSYWSDNQIENWLATKGFKPIKKLDISERNFYEIETPAGIASLNIANLLIGQEGVVSSSPNWWREAVPK
;
A
#
# COMPACT_ATOMS: atom_id res chain seq x y z
N MET A 1 -2.63 14.83 2.93
CA MET A 1 -1.64 14.52 1.86
C MET A 1 -1.89 13.11 1.40
N VAL A 2 -1.69 12.86 0.11
CA VAL A 2 -1.90 11.56 -0.55
C VAL A 2 -0.63 11.17 -1.27
N VAL A 3 -0.32 9.88 -1.27
CA VAL A 3 0.68 9.30 -2.15
C VAL A 3 -0.03 8.56 -3.27
N GLU A 4 0.39 8.83 -4.49
CA GLU A 4 0.00 8.14 -5.70
C GLU A 4 1.18 7.28 -6.17
N PHE A 5 0.92 6.01 -6.45
CA PHE A 5 1.92 5.03 -6.87
C PHE A 5 1.70 4.59 -8.32
N ASP A 6 2.80 4.38 -9.04
CA ASP A 6 2.85 3.80 -10.40
C ASP A 6 2.05 4.58 -11.46
N ALA A 7 1.71 5.84 -11.17
CA ALA A 7 1.07 6.72 -12.15
C ALA A 7 2.00 6.96 -13.35
N PRO A 8 1.49 6.88 -14.59
CA PRO A 8 2.20 7.34 -15.77
C PRO A 8 2.60 8.82 -15.60
N LYS A 9 3.71 9.24 -16.21
CA LYS A 9 4.23 10.62 -16.05
C LYS A 9 3.19 11.68 -16.40
N GLU A 10 2.36 11.46 -17.41
CA GLU A 10 1.26 12.34 -17.83
C GLU A 10 0.18 12.59 -16.75
N TYR A 11 0.04 11.71 -15.76
CA TYR A 11 -0.87 11.89 -14.60
C TYR A 11 -0.20 12.70 -13.49
N SER A 12 1.11 12.86 -13.57
CA SER A 12 1.95 13.51 -12.55
C SER A 12 2.34 14.95 -12.92
N PHE A 13 1.98 15.41 -14.12
CA PHE A 13 2.26 16.78 -14.54
C PHE A 13 1.29 17.77 -13.88
N PRO A 14 1.78 18.94 -13.45
CA PRO A 14 0.96 19.92 -12.71
C PRO A 14 -0.25 20.46 -13.49
N GLU A 15 -0.30 20.26 -14.80
CA GLU A 15 -1.40 20.67 -15.69
C GLU A 15 -2.36 19.52 -16.08
N SER A 16 -2.11 18.30 -15.63
CA SER A 16 -2.96 17.14 -15.95
C SER A 16 -4.31 17.24 -15.24
N LYS A 17 -5.41 16.92 -15.93
CA LYS A 17 -6.74 16.77 -15.29
C LYS A 17 -7.08 15.32 -14.95
N LEU A 18 -6.08 14.45 -14.99
CA LEU A 18 -6.19 13.02 -14.68
C LEU A 18 -5.67 12.75 -13.26
N GLY A 19 -5.79 11.52 -12.78
CA GLY A 19 -5.28 11.13 -11.47
C GLY A 19 -6.05 11.79 -10.33
N LEU A 20 -5.31 12.14 -9.26
CA LEU A 20 -5.87 12.84 -8.10
C LEU A 20 -6.50 14.19 -8.48
N GLN A 21 -5.99 14.87 -9.52
CA GLN A 21 -6.49 16.17 -9.94
C GLN A 21 -7.89 16.12 -10.57
N SER A 22 -8.36 14.93 -10.99
CA SER A 22 -9.76 14.76 -11.42
C SER A 22 -10.74 14.75 -10.24
N LEU A 23 -10.27 14.41 -9.04
CA LEU A 23 -11.07 14.42 -7.80
C LEU A 23 -10.89 15.71 -7.01
N ASP A 24 -9.68 16.28 -7.03
CA ASP A 24 -9.36 17.57 -6.42
C ASP A 24 -8.56 18.41 -7.42
N ASN A 25 -9.23 19.29 -8.16
CA ASN A 25 -8.58 20.21 -9.10
C ASN A 25 -7.64 21.23 -8.41
N THR A 26 -7.69 21.34 -7.08
CA THR A 26 -6.78 22.17 -6.28
C THR A 26 -5.58 21.40 -5.74
N ALA A 27 -5.50 20.08 -5.98
CA ALA A 27 -4.38 19.27 -5.56
C ALA A 27 -3.07 19.75 -6.19
N LYS A 28 -2.03 19.88 -5.36
CA LYS A 28 -0.70 20.33 -5.76
C LYS A 28 0.33 19.23 -5.51
N LEU A 29 1.14 18.95 -6.53
CA LEU A 29 2.28 18.04 -6.39
C LEU A 29 3.29 18.70 -5.45
N VAL A 30 3.60 18.02 -4.34
CA VAL A 30 4.58 18.47 -3.36
C VAL A 30 5.96 17.93 -3.73
N LYS A 31 6.02 16.66 -4.13
CA LYS A 31 7.28 15.96 -4.40
C LYS A 31 7.05 14.69 -5.20
N SER A 32 8.02 14.30 -6.02
CA SER A 32 8.09 12.97 -6.64
C SER A 32 9.35 12.23 -6.21
N LYS A 33 9.24 10.93 -5.94
CA LYS A 33 10.36 10.06 -5.56
C LYS A 33 10.15 8.66 -6.14
N GLY A 34 10.99 8.27 -7.10
CA GLY A 34 10.83 6.99 -7.79
C GLY A 34 9.47 6.92 -8.50
N ARG A 35 8.66 5.91 -8.17
CA ARG A 35 7.30 5.72 -8.71
C ARG A 35 6.20 6.28 -7.79
N ALA A 36 6.56 7.12 -6.83
CA ALA A 36 5.62 7.71 -5.87
C ALA A 36 5.56 9.24 -6.03
N ASN A 37 4.34 9.77 -6.15
CA ASN A 37 4.07 11.20 -6.13
C ASN A 37 3.35 11.56 -4.82
N ILE A 38 3.82 12.58 -4.13
CA ILE A 38 3.22 13.10 -2.90
C ILE A 38 2.45 14.36 -3.23
N TRP A 39 1.16 14.34 -2.96
CA TRP A 39 0.23 15.41 -3.26
C TRP A 39 -0.34 16.04 -1.99
N LYS A 40 -0.48 17.37 -2.01
CA LYS A 40 -1.29 18.12 -1.05
C LYS A 40 -2.66 18.37 -1.68
N THR A 41 -3.70 17.97 -0.97
CA THR A 41 -5.11 18.11 -1.33
C THR A 41 -5.80 18.96 -0.28
N ASN A 42 -6.85 19.68 -0.68
CA ASN A 42 -7.73 20.42 0.24
C ASN A 42 -8.97 19.62 0.66
N ILE A 43 -9.08 18.36 0.23
CA ILE A 43 -10.12 17.46 0.70
C ILE A 43 -9.81 17.08 2.15
N ASN A 44 -10.62 17.61 3.07
CA ASN A 44 -10.44 17.46 4.53
C ASN A 44 -10.57 16.00 5.01
N SER A 45 -11.18 15.13 4.22
CA SER A 45 -11.24 13.69 4.47
C SER A 45 -11.41 12.93 3.16
N LEU A 46 -10.30 12.53 2.53
CA LEU A 46 -10.36 11.47 1.54
C LEU A 46 -10.72 10.19 2.29
N SER A 47 -12.01 9.84 2.29
CA SER A 47 -12.48 8.59 2.85
C SER A 47 -11.79 7.43 2.13
N ALA A 48 -11.68 6.29 2.81
CA ALA A 48 -11.19 5.06 2.19
C ALA A 48 -12.00 4.72 0.92
N ASP A 49 -13.30 5.04 0.91
CA ASP A 49 -14.18 4.85 -0.25
C ASP A 49 -13.84 5.78 -1.42
N ALA A 50 -13.48 7.05 -1.16
CA ALA A 50 -13.07 7.99 -2.20
C ALA A 50 -11.74 7.57 -2.84
N LEU A 51 -10.79 7.08 -2.03
CA LEU A 51 -9.52 6.55 -2.54
C LEU A 51 -9.72 5.23 -3.30
N LYS A 52 -10.62 4.37 -2.83
CA LYS A 52 -11.00 3.13 -3.51
C LYS A 52 -11.67 3.40 -4.86
N LEU A 53 -12.51 4.42 -4.95
CA LEU A 53 -13.10 4.87 -6.22
C LEU A 53 -12.02 5.33 -7.20
N LEU A 54 -10.99 6.05 -6.73
CA LEU A 54 -9.86 6.43 -7.59
C LEU A 54 -9.06 5.22 -8.08
N ASP A 55 -8.77 4.26 -7.20
CA ASP A 55 -8.06 3.01 -7.56
C ASP A 55 -8.84 2.20 -8.63
N GLN A 56 -10.18 2.23 -8.59
CA GLN A 56 -11.04 1.46 -9.50
C GLN A 56 -11.36 2.16 -10.83
N THR A 57 -11.42 3.49 -10.86
CA THR A 57 -12.00 4.24 -11.99
C THR A 57 -10.99 4.67 -13.05
N GLN A 58 -9.70 4.74 -12.75
CA GLN A 58 -8.73 5.38 -13.66
C GLN A 58 -7.75 4.45 -14.34
N SER A 59 -7.25 3.43 -13.63
CA SER A 59 -6.43 2.34 -14.16
C SER A 59 -6.07 1.40 -13.00
N PRO A 60 -6.17 0.07 -13.15
CA PRO A 60 -5.82 -0.88 -12.09
C PRO A 60 -4.35 -0.82 -11.66
N LYS A 61 -3.52 -0.01 -12.34
CA LYS A 61 -2.10 0.20 -11.99
C LYS A 61 -1.89 1.33 -10.99
N ILE A 62 -2.74 2.36 -10.97
CA ILE A 62 -2.54 3.54 -10.12
C ILE A 62 -3.15 3.26 -8.75
N ARG A 63 -2.36 3.49 -7.70
CA ARG A 63 -2.76 3.18 -6.33
C ARG A 63 -2.61 4.40 -5.44
N TYR A 64 -3.63 4.70 -4.66
CA TYR A 64 -3.66 5.87 -3.79
C TYR A 64 -3.59 5.48 -2.31
N SER A 65 -2.92 6.32 -1.53
CA SER A 65 -2.70 6.07 -0.11
C SER A 65 -2.64 7.36 0.70
N PRO A 66 -3.26 7.45 1.88
CA PRO A 66 -2.99 8.57 2.77
C PRO A 66 -1.52 8.57 3.21
N VAL A 67 -0.98 9.76 3.44
CA VAL A 67 0.37 9.90 4.02
C VAL A 67 0.33 9.63 5.52
N PHE A 68 1.22 8.75 5.97
CA PHE A 68 1.54 8.51 7.37
C PHE A 68 2.91 9.07 7.72
N ARG A 69 3.18 9.19 9.02
CA ARG A 69 4.51 9.52 9.54
C ARG A 69 4.88 8.54 10.64
N SER A 70 6.15 8.13 10.68
CA SER A 70 6.64 7.22 11.73
C SER A 70 6.58 7.84 13.13
N LYS A 71 6.70 9.16 13.21
CA LYS A 71 6.53 9.99 14.42
C LYS A 71 6.30 11.44 14.02
N LYS A 72 6.08 12.33 14.98
CA LYS A 72 6.11 13.79 14.72
C LYS A 72 7.44 14.15 14.06
N ASN A 73 7.37 14.77 12.88
CA ASN A 73 8.52 15.09 12.01
C ASN A 73 9.37 13.89 11.53
N GLY A 74 8.86 12.66 11.63
CA GLY A 74 9.50 11.46 11.11
C GLY A 74 9.34 11.30 9.58
N PHE A 75 9.95 10.23 9.05
CA PHE A 75 9.88 9.87 7.63
C PHE A 75 8.43 9.72 7.17
N ILE A 76 8.18 10.13 5.93
CA ILE A 76 6.90 9.92 5.26
C ILE A 76 6.78 8.43 4.93
N MET A 77 5.60 7.88 5.23
CA MET A 77 5.24 6.51 4.92
C MET A 77 3.90 6.48 4.19
N ALA A 78 3.68 5.44 3.41
CA ALA A 78 2.41 5.20 2.74
C ALA A 78 2.19 3.70 2.53
N LEU A 79 0.95 3.37 2.19
CA LEU A 79 0.45 2.00 2.02
C LEU A 79 0.20 1.77 0.52
N PRO A 80 1.18 1.25 -0.24
CA PRO A 80 1.04 1.01 -1.68
C PRO A 80 0.13 -0.19 -2.01
N GLY A 81 -0.44 -0.84 -1.01
CA GLY A 81 -1.07 -2.15 -1.14
C GLY A 81 -0.11 -3.25 -0.72
N ASN A 82 -0.61 -4.48 -0.81
CA ASN A 82 0.05 -5.68 -0.32
C ASN A 82 0.32 -5.69 1.19
N ILE A 83 0.41 -6.88 1.74
CA ILE A 83 0.86 -7.13 3.10
C ILE A 83 1.98 -8.15 3.08
N VAL A 84 2.83 -8.12 4.10
CA VAL A 84 3.83 -9.12 4.37
C VAL A 84 3.39 -9.90 5.60
N ILE A 85 3.25 -11.21 5.45
CA ILE A 85 2.93 -12.13 6.55
C ILE A 85 4.14 -13.01 6.80
N GLU A 86 4.48 -13.18 8.06
CA GLU A 86 5.34 -14.25 8.51
C GLU A 86 4.49 -15.41 9.05
N PHE A 87 4.70 -16.60 8.51
CA PHE A 87 4.11 -17.83 9.00
C PHE A 87 5.07 -18.60 9.90
N LEU A 88 4.51 -19.53 10.68
CA LEU A 88 5.29 -20.46 11.51
C LEU A 88 6.35 -21.18 10.67
N SER A 89 7.58 -21.28 11.19
CA SER A 89 8.73 -21.82 10.46
C SER A 89 8.58 -23.30 10.10
N TYR A 90 7.80 -24.06 10.87
CA TYR A 90 7.55 -25.48 10.61
C TYR A 90 6.40 -25.74 9.64
N TRP A 91 5.68 -24.69 9.19
CA TRP A 91 4.69 -24.85 8.13
C TRP A 91 5.39 -25.06 6.78
N SER A 92 4.93 -26.08 6.05
CA SER A 92 5.28 -26.28 4.65
C SER A 92 4.62 -25.24 3.75
N ASP A 93 5.19 -25.03 2.56
CA ASP A 93 4.62 -24.12 1.56
C ASP A 93 3.17 -24.49 1.20
N ASN A 94 2.87 -25.79 1.05
CA ASN A 94 1.50 -26.27 0.82
C ASN A 94 0.52 -25.89 1.94
N GLN A 95 0.95 -25.93 3.20
CA GLN A 95 0.08 -25.53 4.33
C GLN A 95 -0.21 -24.03 4.28
N ILE A 96 0.80 -23.22 3.95
CA ILE A 96 0.67 -21.77 3.85
C ILE A 96 -0.24 -21.40 2.69
N GLU A 97 -0.03 -21.99 1.51
CA GLU A 97 -0.87 -21.75 0.32
C GLU A 97 -2.33 -22.14 0.57
N ASN A 98 -2.58 -23.28 1.22
CA ASN A 98 -3.93 -23.69 1.61
C ASN A 98 -4.58 -22.73 2.60
N TRP A 99 -3.83 -22.26 3.60
CA TRP A 99 -4.32 -21.28 4.57
C TRP A 99 -4.71 -19.96 3.88
N LEU A 100 -3.87 -19.48 2.96
CA LEU A 100 -4.13 -18.27 2.18
C LEU A 100 -5.36 -18.43 1.29
N ALA A 101 -5.47 -19.54 0.56
CA ALA A 101 -6.60 -19.84 -0.30
C ALA A 101 -7.92 -19.91 0.49
N THR A 102 -7.91 -20.53 1.67
CA THR A 102 -9.09 -20.62 2.56
C THR A 102 -9.58 -19.25 3.01
N LYS A 103 -8.68 -18.26 3.11
CA LYS A 103 -9.02 -16.87 3.45
C LYS A 103 -9.24 -15.97 2.23
N GLY A 104 -9.20 -16.52 1.03
CA GLY A 104 -9.37 -15.76 -0.22
C GLY A 104 -8.19 -14.85 -0.56
N PHE A 105 -7.01 -15.12 0.00
CA PHE A 105 -5.80 -14.36 -0.27
C PHE A 105 -5.00 -14.96 -1.42
N LYS A 106 -4.38 -14.08 -2.22
CA LYS A 106 -3.50 -14.47 -3.32
C LYS A 106 -2.04 -14.15 -2.96
N PRO A 107 -1.16 -15.16 -2.86
CA PRO A 107 0.27 -14.90 -2.69
C PRO A 107 0.85 -14.28 -3.96
N ILE A 108 1.68 -13.25 -3.79
CA ILE A 108 2.48 -12.66 -4.87
C ILE A 108 3.80 -13.43 -4.99
N LYS A 109 4.49 -13.62 -3.87
CA LYS A 109 5.75 -14.35 -3.80
C LYS A 109 6.11 -14.69 -2.35
N LYS A 110 6.90 -15.75 -2.20
CA LYS A 110 7.70 -15.98 -1.00
C LYS A 110 8.88 -15.00 -0.97
N LEU A 111 9.18 -14.43 0.18
CA LEU A 111 10.32 -13.54 0.39
C LEU A 111 11.47 -14.35 0.95
N ASP A 112 12.63 -14.26 0.29
CA ASP A 112 13.85 -14.94 0.74
C ASP A 112 14.50 -14.15 1.88
N ILE A 113 14.04 -14.40 3.11
CA ILE A 113 14.49 -13.73 4.34
C ILE A 113 14.84 -14.79 5.38
N SER A 114 16.14 -15.09 5.50
CA SER A 114 16.69 -15.92 6.58
C SER A 114 15.97 -17.27 6.76
N GLU A 115 15.61 -17.94 5.66
CA GLU A 115 14.91 -19.25 5.66
C GLU A 115 13.54 -19.23 6.38
N ARG A 116 12.97 -18.05 6.65
CA ARG A 116 11.66 -17.91 7.29
C ARG A 116 10.54 -17.87 6.26
N ASN A 117 9.35 -18.22 6.70
CA ASN A 117 8.15 -18.26 5.87
C ASN A 117 7.51 -16.88 5.73
N PHE A 118 8.22 -15.95 5.09
CA PHE A 118 7.68 -14.66 4.71
C PHE A 118 7.01 -14.70 3.35
N TYR A 119 5.80 -14.18 3.26
CA TYR A 119 5.05 -14.09 2.02
C TYR A 119 4.52 -12.68 1.82
N GLU A 120 4.66 -12.17 0.60
CA GLU A 120 3.96 -10.98 0.16
C GLU A 120 2.61 -11.39 -0.43
N ILE A 121 1.53 -10.82 0.10
CA ILE A 121 0.14 -11.15 -0.24
C ILE A 121 -0.53 -9.95 -0.90
N GLU A 122 -1.25 -10.18 -1.99
CA GLU A 122 -1.98 -9.15 -2.72
C GLU A 122 -3.13 -8.58 -1.86
N THR A 123 -3.12 -7.28 -1.63
CA THR A 123 -4.21 -6.54 -0.96
C THR A 123 -4.34 -5.14 -1.53
N PRO A 124 -5.54 -4.51 -1.45
CA PRO A 124 -5.73 -3.15 -1.93
C PRO A 124 -4.85 -2.12 -1.20
N ALA A 125 -4.53 -1.02 -1.86
CA ALA A 125 -3.75 0.06 -1.29
C ALA A 125 -4.49 0.85 -0.19
N GLY A 126 -3.74 1.71 0.49
CA GLY A 126 -4.28 2.56 1.53
C GLY A 126 -4.69 1.81 2.79
N ILE A 127 -5.70 2.33 3.49
CA ILE A 127 -6.15 1.83 4.80
C ILE A 127 -6.62 0.37 4.74
N ALA A 128 -7.05 -0.12 3.57
CA ALA A 128 -7.48 -1.50 3.40
C ALA A 128 -6.36 -2.50 3.74
N SER A 129 -5.13 -2.32 3.23
CA SER A 129 -4.03 -3.22 3.55
C SER A 129 -3.63 -3.16 5.03
N LEU A 130 -3.73 -1.98 5.67
CA LEU A 130 -3.52 -1.82 7.10
C LEU A 130 -4.55 -2.60 7.92
N ASN A 131 -5.84 -2.46 7.59
CA ASN A 131 -6.90 -3.16 8.30
C ASN A 131 -6.77 -4.67 8.12
N ILE A 132 -6.49 -5.14 6.90
CA ILE A 132 -6.27 -6.57 6.64
C ILE A 132 -5.08 -7.08 7.46
N ALA A 133 -3.92 -6.40 7.43
CA ALA A 133 -2.76 -6.81 8.21
C ALA A 133 -3.09 -6.92 9.71
N ASN A 134 -3.79 -5.92 10.26
CA ASN A 134 -4.20 -5.92 11.67
C ASN A 134 -5.14 -7.09 12.01
N LEU A 135 -6.05 -7.47 11.12
CA LEU A 135 -6.97 -8.59 11.33
C LEU A 135 -6.26 -9.95 11.41
N LEU A 136 -5.07 -10.07 10.81
CA LEU A 136 -4.31 -11.33 10.79
C LEU A 136 -3.42 -11.50 12.02
N ILE A 137 -3.20 -10.45 12.81
CA ILE A 137 -2.42 -10.52 14.04
C ILE A 137 -3.11 -11.45 15.03
N GLY A 138 -2.37 -12.45 15.52
CA GLY A 138 -2.86 -13.43 16.50
C GLY A 138 -3.67 -14.59 15.91
N GLN A 139 -3.84 -14.66 14.58
CA GLN A 139 -4.42 -15.84 13.95
C GLN A 139 -3.44 -17.02 13.98
N GLU A 140 -3.99 -18.24 14.08
CA GLU A 140 -3.19 -19.46 14.03
C GLU A 140 -2.33 -19.52 12.76
N GLY A 141 -1.07 -19.88 12.93
CA GLY A 141 -0.09 -19.94 11.84
C GLY A 141 0.62 -18.62 11.55
N VAL A 142 0.07 -17.48 11.98
CA VAL A 142 0.64 -16.15 11.73
C VAL A 142 1.53 -15.73 12.88
N VAL A 143 2.83 -15.59 12.61
CA VAL A 143 3.81 -15.04 13.55
C VAL A 143 3.75 -13.52 13.56
N SER A 144 3.68 -12.91 12.38
CA SER A 144 3.54 -11.46 12.23
C SER A 144 2.80 -11.10 10.94
N SER A 145 2.13 -9.95 10.94
CA SER A 145 1.50 -9.39 9.74
C SER A 145 1.68 -7.89 9.74
N SER A 146 2.09 -7.34 8.60
CA SER A 146 2.27 -5.90 8.44
C SER A 146 2.00 -5.48 7.00
N PRO A 147 1.56 -4.23 6.77
CA PRO A 147 1.53 -3.70 5.41
C PRO A 147 2.91 -3.65 4.78
N ASN A 148 2.98 -3.75 3.45
CA ASN A 148 4.20 -3.49 2.70
C ASN A 148 4.50 -1.97 2.68
N TRP A 149 4.94 -1.44 3.81
CA TRP A 149 5.14 -0.01 4.02
C TRP A 149 6.13 0.58 3.02
N TRP A 150 5.64 1.48 2.18
CA TRP A 150 6.53 2.39 1.47
C TRP A 150 7.07 3.42 2.46
N ARG A 151 8.38 3.65 2.43
CA ARG A 151 9.04 4.69 3.20
C ARG A 151 9.82 5.58 2.27
N GLU A 152 9.73 6.88 2.48
CA GLU A 152 10.58 7.83 1.77
C GLU A 152 12.04 7.57 2.17
N ALA A 153 12.83 7.02 1.25
CA ALA A 153 14.26 6.89 1.43
C ALA A 153 14.88 8.30 1.50
N VAL A 154 15.38 8.66 2.68
CA VAL A 154 16.24 9.83 2.84
C VAL A 154 17.61 9.44 2.31
N PRO A 155 18.15 10.13 1.29
CA PRO A 155 19.54 9.93 0.91
C PRO A 155 20.42 10.14 2.16
N LYS A 156 21.30 9.18 2.44
CA LYS A 156 22.38 9.40 3.42
C LYS A 156 23.38 10.39 2.85
#